data_AF-A0A8T4PZU0-F1
#
_entry.id   AF-A0A8T4PZU0-F1
#
_cell.length_a   1.000
_cell.length_b   1.000
_cell.length_c   1.000
_cell.angle_alpha   90.00
_cell.angle_beta   90.00
_cell.angle_gamma   90.00
#
_symmetry.space_group_name_H-M   'P 1'
#
loop_
_entity.id
_entity.type
_entity.pdbx_description
1 polymer ?
#
loop_
_entity_poly.entity_id
_entity_poly.type
_entity_poly.pdbx_seq_one_letter_code
_entity_poly.pdbx_strand_id
1 'polypeptide(L)'
;MKRGFTLIFLAILVLSTSVLAANETFEVQRSYDWLLAQGKSSGSFGDIIDTSLSYLALKSAGETVKTGLAIDFLKSQQNVIQKCLPRTNCKVIDTAVTALAFQKEGEETVEIDDWFKKAQSAALVSGKWYLQIIATGTGNCSISYLNIQSNQTKTFYASFIDGNLTNRCAYKKWLDIDKCFESGLIAGNPFLTLKVDCSDLGASHLTILYNTENSYYIIADEASSSAELHIQNGCFGIGFKDSCDYRSSLYANWALKVIGSETNTISYLTSNYDKTDPFNSAMMFIITGKEQYLTDLTASIGTDGSFANKNIFTTSTAYYANKFDNTKSWIETKVRPDGSWNGNVKDTAMTLFAAYPDASIEFPTCTDGIKNGLETDVDCGGGCPSCEGQTFICDKDGTCDADQGEDYTNCPTDCTSPAIPDHCSNGDIDSDLGEEGIDCGGPCLRSCNDQCIMDIDCELEGKNYCYLGSCVDCRDDSDCNPGYECDYNNDCSLISSIVECGDGICEDNEDSTTCPDDCPTDSPKESNLTWIYVLLVILLVGLIAVYFLVIKKPGNRPERTGFKAGPVKGFQFSPIGKGPGSEINNLDKSIKEAENILKRK
;
A
#
# COMPACT_ATOMS: atom_id res chain seq x y z
N MET A 1 32.57 -67.11 44.14
CA MET A 1 31.16 -66.97 43.69
C MET A 1 30.32 -66.60 44.90
N LYS A 2 29.48 -65.57 44.95
CA LYS A 2 29.28 -64.35 44.18
C LYS A 2 28.77 -63.35 45.23
N ARG A 3 29.58 -62.34 45.55
CA ARG A 3 29.13 -61.10 46.19
C ARG A 3 28.44 -60.29 45.11
N GLY A 4 27.21 -59.87 45.33
CA GLY A 4 26.53 -58.96 44.40
C GLY A 4 25.03 -59.13 44.46
N PHE A 5 24.37 -58.47 45.42
CA PHE A 5 22.96 -58.13 45.27
C PHE A 5 22.53 -56.92 46.12
N THR A 6 23.46 -56.11 46.62
CA THR A 6 23.13 -54.99 47.53
C THR A 6 23.82 -53.70 47.13
N LEU A 7 23.82 -53.38 45.82
CA LEU A 7 24.38 -52.12 45.29
C LEU A 7 23.58 -51.53 44.12
N ILE A 8 22.36 -52.00 43.85
CA ILE A 8 21.55 -51.52 42.71
C ILE A 8 20.37 -50.63 43.15
N PHE A 9 20.02 -50.59 44.44
CA PHE A 9 18.92 -49.75 44.92
C PHE A 9 19.32 -48.35 45.42
N LEU A 10 20.63 -48.02 45.44
CA LEU A 10 21.14 -46.72 45.87
C LEU A 10 21.80 -45.91 44.74
N ALA A 11 21.60 -46.31 43.49
CA ALA A 11 22.02 -45.56 42.29
C ALA A 11 20.83 -44.94 41.53
N ILE A 12 19.59 -45.16 42.00
CA ILE A 12 18.36 -44.64 41.36
C ILE A 12 17.83 -43.37 42.04
N LEU A 13 18.48 -42.89 43.11
CA LEU A 13 18.01 -41.73 43.89
C LEU A 13 19.03 -40.59 44.01
N VAL A 14 19.92 -40.45 43.02
CA VAL A 14 20.75 -39.24 42.80
C VAL A 14 20.84 -38.95 41.29
N LEU A 15 19.71 -39.03 40.59
CA LEU A 15 19.49 -38.18 39.43
C LEU A 15 18.69 -37.00 39.95
N SER A 16 19.41 -36.07 40.56
CA SER A 16 19.01 -34.67 40.56
C SER A 16 18.70 -34.33 39.10
N THR A 17 17.42 -34.26 38.76
CA THR A 17 16.99 -33.48 37.61
C THR A 17 17.32 -32.04 37.98
N SER A 18 18.57 -31.66 37.72
CA SER A 18 18.83 -30.36 37.14
C SER A 18 17.83 -30.24 35.99
N VAL A 19 16.72 -29.57 36.26
CA VAL A 19 15.96 -28.88 35.23
C VAL A 19 17.01 -27.98 34.60
N LEU A 20 17.63 -28.48 33.53
CA LEU A 20 18.26 -27.63 32.56
C LEU A 20 17.10 -26.72 32.16
N ALA A 21 17.11 -25.49 32.66
CA ALA A 21 16.42 -24.43 31.97
C ALA A 21 17.03 -24.48 30.57
N ALA A 22 16.34 -25.12 29.64
CA ALA A 22 16.61 -24.95 28.24
C ALA A 22 16.65 -23.43 28.07
N ASN A 23 17.81 -22.92 27.69
CA ASN A 23 17.94 -21.54 27.29
C ASN A 23 17.12 -21.48 26.00
N GLU A 24 15.80 -21.24 26.11
CA GLU A 24 14.91 -21.19 24.96
C GLU A 24 15.49 -20.13 24.02
N THR A 25 16.07 -20.59 22.92
CA THR A 25 16.50 -19.73 21.85
C THR A 25 15.26 -19.02 21.32
N PHE A 26 15.36 -17.72 21.11
CA PHE A 26 14.26 -16.95 20.54
C PHE A 26 13.83 -17.57 19.20
N GLU A 27 12.55 -17.94 19.10
CA GLU A 27 11.92 -18.49 17.90
C GLU A 27 10.80 -17.57 17.45
N VAL A 28 11.00 -16.91 16.31
CA VAL A 28 10.04 -15.93 15.77
C VAL A 28 8.71 -16.59 15.34
N GLN A 29 8.74 -17.88 14.97
CA GLN A 29 7.56 -18.67 14.61
C GLN A 29 6.47 -18.57 15.69
N ARG A 30 6.84 -18.77 16.97
CA ARG A 30 5.92 -18.68 18.11
C ARG A 30 5.23 -17.32 18.22
N SER A 31 5.92 -16.24 17.84
CA SER A 31 5.34 -14.90 17.86
C SER A 31 4.33 -14.68 16.72
N TYR A 32 4.59 -15.24 15.54
CA TYR A 32 3.63 -15.24 14.43
C TYR A 32 2.41 -16.10 14.76
N ASP A 33 2.63 -17.29 15.31
CA ASP A 33 1.58 -18.19 15.82
C ASP A 33 0.70 -17.46 16.85
N TRP A 34 1.30 -16.80 17.83
CA TRP A 34 0.54 -16.03 18.82
C TRP A 34 -0.33 -14.95 18.16
N LEU A 35 0.22 -14.22 17.18
CA LEU A 35 -0.49 -13.15 16.49
C LEU A 35 -1.66 -13.70 15.68
N LEU A 36 -1.47 -14.78 14.92
CA LEU A 36 -2.51 -15.46 14.15
C LEU A 36 -3.68 -15.90 15.03
N ALA A 37 -3.39 -16.42 16.22
CA ALA A 37 -4.40 -16.84 17.18
C ALA A 37 -5.27 -15.68 17.71
N GLN A 38 -4.82 -14.42 17.57
CA GLN A 38 -5.63 -13.24 17.94
C GLN A 38 -6.65 -12.85 16.86
N GLY A 39 -6.49 -13.33 15.62
CA GLY A 39 -7.36 -13.00 14.49
C GLY A 39 -8.71 -13.69 14.58
N LYS A 40 -9.79 -12.90 14.68
CA LYS A 40 -11.18 -13.37 14.74
C LYS A 40 -11.67 -13.88 13.38
N SER A 41 -12.76 -14.64 13.39
CA SER A 41 -13.47 -15.07 12.17
C SER A 41 -13.98 -13.89 11.33
N SER A 42 -14.20 -12.72 11.94
CA SER A 42 -14.57 -11.50 11.24
C SER A 42 -13.40 -10.81 10.53
N GLY A 43 -12.18 -11.35 10.60
CA GLY A 43 -10.95 -10.71 10.09
C GLY A 43 -10.31 -9.66 11.00
N SER A 44 -10.96 -9.30 12.11
CA SER A 44 -10.46 -8.30 13.06
C SER A 44 -9.44 -8.91 14.03
N PHE A 45 -8.38 -8.16 14.34
CA PHE A 45 -7.41 -8.49 15.39
C PHE A 45 -7.58 -7.63 16.65
N GLY A 46 -8.67 -6.86 16.76
CA GLY A 46 -8.84 -5.88 17.83
C GLY A 46 -9.54 -4.64 17.31
N ASP A 47 -8.87 -3.49 17.41
CA ASP A 47 -9.29 -2.27 16.75
C ASP A 47 -8.71 -2.15 15.32
N ILE A 48 -8.95 -1.00 14.67
CA ILE A 48 -8.45 -0.74 13.31
C ILE A 48 -6.92 -0.77 13.28
N ILE A 49 -6.27 -0.15 14.26
CA ILE A 49 -4.81 -0.06 14.32
C ILE A 49 -4.19 -1.44 14.51
N ASP A 50 -4.74 -2.22 15.46
CA ASP A 50 -4.33 -3.60 15.71
C ASP A 50 -4.48 -4.46 14.45
N THR A 51 -5.60 -4.33 13.75
CA THR A 51 -5.87 -5.10 12.52
C THR A 51 -4.94 -4.68 11.38
N SER A 52 -4.72 -3.38 11.16
CA SER A 52 -3.82 -2.90 10.12
C SER A 52 -2.36 -3.27 10.38
N LEU A 53 -1.87 -3.17 11.63
CA LEU A 53 -0.51 -3.60 11.98
C LEU A 53 -0.35 -5.11 11.85
N SER A 54 -1.35 -5.89 12.26
CA SER A 54 -1.34 -7.35 12.13
C SER A 54 -1.28 -7.75 10.67
N TYR A 55 -2.11 -7.12 9.82
CA TYR A 55 -2.06 -7.30 8.39
C TYR A 55 -0.65 -7.03 7.83
N LEU A 56 -0.03 -5.89 8.19
CA LEU A 56 1.32 -5.53 7.71
C LEU A 56 2.37 -6.58 8.09
N ALA A 57 2.32 -7.09 9.32
CA ALA A 57 3.24 -8.11 9.81
C ALA A 57 3.04 -9.46 9.11
N LEU A 58 1.80 -9.93 9.03
CA LEU A 58 1.43 -11.24 8.47
C LEU A 58 1.65 -11.28 6.94
N LYS A 59 1.20 -10.24 6.22
CA LYS A 59 1.37 -10.15 4.77
C LYS A 59 2.84 -10.11 4.37
N SER A 60 3.68 -9.42 5.16
CA SER A 60 5.12 -9.36 4.88
C SER A 60 5.78 -10.74 5.01
N ALA A 61 5.33 -11.55 5.96
CA ALA A 61 5.82 -12.92 6.14
C ALA A 61 5.23 -13.93 5.16
N GLY A 62 4.30 -13.53 4.28
CA GLY A 62 3.73 -14.39 3.24
C GLY A 62 2.39 -15.04 3.59
N GLU A 63 1.74 -14.65 4.68
CA GLU A 63 0.41 -15.15 5.04
C GLU A 63 -0.67 -14.57 4.13
N THR A 64 -1.61 -15.41 3.67
CA THR A 64 -2.65 -15.03 2.70
C THR A 64 -4.09 -15.14 3.20
N VAL A 65 -4.39 -16.07 4.09
CA VAL A 65 -5.78 -16.39 4.48
C VAL A 65 -6.30 -15.37 5.49
N LYS A 66 -5.61 -15.21 6.62
CA LYS A 66 -5.97 -14.23 7.66
C LYS A 66 -5.81 -12.81 7.16
N THR A 67 -4.81 -12.53 6.32
CA THR A 67 -4.61 -11.22 5.71
C THR A 67 -5.74 -10.85 4.74
N GLY A 68 -6.26 -11.81 3.96
CA GLY A 68 -7.46 -11.61 3.14
C GLY A 68 -8.67 -11.19 3.97
N LEU A 69 -8.97 -11.94 5.03
CA LEU A 69 -10.05 -11.59 5.98
C LEU A 69 -9.83 -10.22 6.63
N ALA A 70 -8.58 -9.89 7.00
CA ALA A 70 -8.26 -8.61 7.62
C ALA A 70 -8.46 -7.43 6.66
N ILE A 71 -8.12 -7.57 5.39
CA ILE A 71 -8.34 -6.51 4.38
C ILE A 71 -9.84 -6.32 4.12
N ASP A 72 -10.62 -7.41 4.04
CA ASP A 72 -12.07 -7.33 3.89
C ASP A 72 -12.72 -6.66 5.10
N PHE A 73 -12.25 -6.99 6.31
CA PHE A 73 -12.67 -6.29 7.51
C PHE A 73 -12.34 -4.79 7.42
N LEU A 74 -11.12 -4.41 7.08
CA LEU A 74 -10.73 -3.00 6.99
C LEU A 74 -11.57 -2.23 5.94
N LYS A 75 -11.82 -2.83 4.78
CA LYS A 75 -12.74 -2.28 3.76
C LYS A 75 -14.15 -2.09 4.30
N SER A 76 -14.67 -3.06 5.07
CA SER A 76 -15.99 -2.93 5.72
C SER A 76 -16.08 -1.77 6.74
N GLN A 77 -14.92 -1.35 7.27
CA GLN A 77 -14.82 -0.25 8.23
C GLN A 77 -14.63 1.12 7.56
N GLN A 78 -14.59 1.21 6.23
CA GLN A 78 -14.53 2.49 5.53
C GLN A 78 -15.85 3.26 5.59
N ASN A 79 -15.74 4.57 5.76
CA ASN A 79 -16.88 5.46 5.58
C ASN A 79 -17.33 5.47 4.12
N VAL A 80 -18.63 5.29 3.90
CA VAL A 80 -19.22 5.16 2.55
C VAL A 80 -19.02 6.39 1.65
N ILE A 81 -18.86 7.58 2.22
CA ILE A 81 -18.69 8.84 1.48
C ILE A 81 -17.24 9.29 1.52
N GLN A 82 -16.66 9.35 2.72
CA GLN A 82 -15.35 9.95 2.95
C GLN A 82 -14.19 8.97 2.78
N LYS A 83 -14.46 7.66 2.71
CA LYS A 83 -13.48 6.56 2.52
C LYS A 83 -12.37 6.45 3.59
N CYS A 84 -12.50 7.22 4.66
CA CYS A 84 -11.72 7.16 5.89
C CYS A 84 -12.19 6.10 6.87
N LEU A 85 -11.36 5.84 7.89
CA LEU A 85 -11.61 4.87 8.94
C LEU A 85 -11.51 5.49 10.34
N PRO A 86 -12.22 4.95 11.34
CA PRO A 86 -13.32 4.01 11.19
C PRO A 86 -14.58 4.71 10.66
N ARG A 87 -15.52 3.91 10.14
CA ARG A 87 -16.73 4.34 9.42
C ARG A 87 -17.50 5.50 10.04
N THR A 88 -17.51 5.62 11.37
CA THR A 88 -18.36 6.58 12.09
C THR A 88 -17.69 7.91 12.44
N ASN A 89 -16.37 7.95 12.63
CA ASN A 89 -15.69 9.14 13.16
C ASN A 89 -14.36 9.48 12.50
N CYS A 90 -13.92 8.70 11.51
CA CYS A 90 -12.84 9.05 10.59
C CYS A 90 -11.61 9.64 11.28
N LYS A 91 -10.96 8.80 12.07
CA LYS A 91 -9.74 9.13 12.80
C LYS A 91 -8.55 9.09 11.87
N VAL A 92 -7.66 10.05 12.04
CA VAL A 92 -6.49 10.21 11.19
C VAL A 92 -5.51 9.05 11.34
N ILE A 93 -5.22 8.62 12.57
CA ILE A 93 -4.26 7.52 12.81
C ILE A 93 -4.81 6.21 12.25
N ASP A 94 -6.08 5.88 12.54
CA ASP A 94 -6.74 4.68 12.03
C ASP A 94 -6.71 4.64 10.49
N THR A 95 -7.05 5.76 9.84
CA THR A 95 -6.99 5.88 8.38
C THR A 95 -5.56 5.76 7.85
N ALA A 96 -4.59 6.37 8.52
CA ALA A 96 -3.19 6.34 8.11
C ALA A 96 -2.55 4.95 8.18
N VAL A 97 -2.74 4.23 9.28
CA VAL A 97 -2.18 2.87 9.40
C VAL A 97 -2.89 1.92 8.43
N THR A 98 -4.20 2.12 8.19
CA THR A 98 -4.92 1.35 7.16
C THR A 98 -4.41 1.65 5.76
N ALA A 99 -4.07 2.90 5.45
CA ALA A 99 -3.50 3.27 4.15
C ALA A 99 -2.18 2.52 3.87
N LEU A 100 -1.36 2.27 4.90
CA LEU A 100 -0.16 1.45 4.78
C LEU A 100 -0.51 -0.01 4.42
N ALA A 101 -1.53 -0.57 5.06
CA ALA A 101 -2.02 -1.92 4.78
C ALA A 101 -2.56 -2.04 3.35
N PHE A 102 -3.39 -1.09 2.92
CA PHE A 102 -3.93 -1.04 1.56
C PHE A 102 -2.83 -0.89 0.51
N GLN A 103 -1.86 -0.01 0.74
CA GLN A 103 -0.71 0.12 -0.15
C GLN A 103 0.10 -1.19 -0.25
N LYS A 104 0.21 -1.95 0.85
CA LYS A 104 0.91 -3.24 0.87
C LYS A 104 0.13 -4.35 0.17
N GLU A 105 -1.20 -4.32 0.20
CA GLU A 105 -2.05 -5.23 -0.58
C GLU A 105 -2.02 -4.91 -2.09
N GLY A 106 -1.81 -3.64 -2.44
CA GLY A 106 -1.97 -3.14 -3.81
C GLY A 106 -3.36 -2.58 -4.10
N GLU A 107 -4.10 -2.23 -3.05
CA GLU A 107 -5.40 -1.55 -3.16
C GLU A 107 -5.24 -0.09 -3.58
N GLU A 108 -6.23 0.45 -4.28
CA GLU A 108 -6.23 1.86 -4.67
C GLU A 108 -6.35 2.77 -3.43
N THR A 109 -5.41 3.72 -3.29
CA THR A 109 -5.35 4.65 -2.16
C THR A 109 -5.80 6.08 -2.53
N VAL A 110 -6.31 6.28 -3.75
CA VAL A 110 -6.69 7.61 -4.29
C VAL A 110 -7.75 8.31 -3.43
N GLU A 111 -8.79 7.60 -3.01
CA GLU A 111 -9.86 8.18 -2.19
C GLU A 111 -9.38 8.51 -0.76
N ILE A 112 -8.46 7.73 -0.21
CA ILE A 112 -7.85 8.00 1.10
C ILE A 112 -6.92 9.22 1.01
N ASP A 113 -6.16 9.35 -0.07
CA ASP A 113 -5.32 10.52 -0.32
C ASP A 113 -6.17 11.80 -0.44
N ASP A 114 -7.26 11.76 -1.22
CA ASP A 114 -8.21 12.87 -1.31
C ASP A 114 -8.83 13.22 0.06
N TRP A 115 -9.14 12.21 0.88
CA TRP A 115 -9.58 12.44 2.25
C TRP A 115 -8.50 13.14 3.08
N PHE A 116 -7.24 12.72 3.03
CA PHE A 116 -6.15 13.40 3.74
C PHE A 116 -6.01 14.85 3.30
N LYS A 117 -6.14 15.17 2.01
CA LYS A 117 -6.12 16.55 1.51
C LYS A 117 -7.24 17.39 2.13
N LYS A 118 -8.43 16.81 2.32
CA LYS A 118 -9.62 17.49 2.89
C LYS A 118 -9.64 17.55 4.41
N ALA A 119 -9.03 16.59 5.09
CA ALA A 119 -9.06 16.44 6.54
C ALA A 119 -8.14 17.42 7.29
N GLN A 120 -7.24 18.10 6.58
CA GLN A 120 -6.26 19.00 7.17
C GLN A 120 -6.88 20.27 7.76
N SER A 121 -6.21 20.76 8.80
CA SER A 121 -6.44 22.07 9.41
C SER A 121 -5.24 22.98 9.16
N ALA A 122 -5.47 24.29 9.22
CA ALA A 122 -4.40 25.28 9.11
C ALA A 122 -3.55 25.30 10.40
N ALA A 123 -2.25 25.13 10.25
CA ALA A 123 -1.30 25.00 11.36
C ALA A 123 -0.76 26.35 11.85
N LEU A 124 -0.47 27.26 10.93
CA LEU A 124 0.27 28.50 11.15
C LEU A 124 -0.63 29.73 11.00
N VAL A 125 -1.68 29.82 11.83
CA VAL A 125 -2.75 30.82 11.71
C VAL A 125 -2.46 32.18 12.35
N SER A 126 -1.41 32.30 13.16
CA SER A 126 -1.09 33.54 13.90
C SER A 126 -0.16 34.50 13.15
N GLY A 127 0.42 34.05 12.03
CA GLY A 127 1.37 34.80 11.22
C GLY A 127 0.77 35.23 9.89
N LYS A 128 1.59 35.88 9.07
CA LYS A 128 1.25 36.33 7.72
C LYS A 128 2.09 35.63 6.69
N TRP A 129 1.49 35.33 5.56
CA TRP A 129 2.16 34.70 4.44
C TRP A 129 2.36 35.70 3.32
N TYR A 130 3.56 35.70 2.77
CA TYR A 130 3.97 36.62 1.72
C TYR A 130 4.53 35.85 0.53
N LEU A 131 4.20 36.32 -0.67
CA LEU A 131 4.84 35.94 -1.93
C LEU A 131 5.76 37.07 -2.37
N GLN A 132 7.07 36.80 -2.49
CA GLN A 132 8.00 37.68 -3.17
C GLN A 132 8.08 37.32 -4.64
N ILE A 133 8.13 38.37 -5.47
CA ILE A 133 8.46 38.23 -6.89
C ILE A 133 9.54 39.25 -7.21
N ILE A 134 10.72 38.78 -7.61
CA ILE A 134 11.83 39.65 -8.02
C ILE A 134 11.88 39.69 -9.55
N ALA A 135 11.27 40.73 -10.12
CA ALA A 135 11.28 41.01 -11.56
C ALA A 135 11.99 42.33 -11.88
N THR A 136 12.47 42.47 -13.12
CA THR A 136 13.08 43.70 -13.65
C THR A 136 12.25 44.37 -14.74
N GLY A 137 11.30 43.65 -15.35
CA GLY A 137 10.42 44.16 -16.39
C GLY A 137 9.22 44.98 -15.88
N THR A 138 8.45 45.48 -16.84
CA THR A 138 7.16 46.16 -16.66
C THR A 138 6.08 45.31 -17.34
N GLY A 139 4.94 45.08 -16.66
CA GLY A 139 3.89 44.19 -17.15
C GLY A 139 3.18 43.46 -15.99
N ASN A 140 2.53 42.33 -16.28
CA ASN A 140 1.77 41.57 -15.29
C ASN A 140 2.35 40.18 -15.10
N CYS A 141 2.47 39.75 -13.84
CA CYS A 141 2.68 38.35 -13.47
C CYS A 141 1.33 37.74 -13.08
N SER A 142 1.05 36.53 -13.55
CA SER A 142 -0.17 35.80 -13.21
C SER A 142 0.09 34.83 -12.04
N ILE A 143 -0.84 34.80 -11.09
CA ILE A 143 -0.80 33.89 -9.94
C ILE A 143 -2.14 33.19 -9.85
N SER A 144 -2.18 31.91 -10.21
CA SER A 144 -3.38 31.09 -10.20
C SER A 144 -3.41 30.16 -8.98
N TYR A 145 -4.59 30.00 -8.39
CA TYR A 145 -4.80 29.14 -7.22
C TYR A 145 -6.23 28.60 -7.18
N LEU A 146 -6.42 27.45 -6.51
CA LEU A 146 -7.74 26.87 -6.30
C LEU A 146 -8.41 27.49 -5.07
N ASN A 147 -9.59 28.09 -5.27
CA ASN A 147 -10.46 28.44 -4.17
C ASN A 147 -11.34 27.24 -3.83
N ILE A 148 -11.12 26.65 -2.65
CA ILE A 148 -11.83 25.44 -2.23
C ILE A 148 -13.30 25.68 -1.83
N GLN A 149 -13.70 26.93 -1.56
CA GLN A 149 -15.09 27.25 -1.22
C GLN A 149 -15.95 27.31 -2.49
N SER A 150 -15.44 27.93 -3.55
CA SER A 150 -16.12 28.01 -4.85
C SER A 150 -15.79 26.84 -5.78
N ASN A 151 -14.82 26.00 -5.42
CA ASN A 151 -14.24 24.96 -6.27
C ASN A 151 -13.84 25.48 -7.67
N GLN A 152 -13.22 26.65 -7.72
CA GLN A 152 -12.83 27.33 -8.97
C GLN A 152 -11.40 27.83 -8.88
N THR A 153 -10.67 27.71 -9.99
CA THR A 153 -9.38 28.36 -10.16
C THR A 153 -9.58 29.87 -10.32
N LYS A 154 -8.93 30.66 -9.46
CA LYS A 154 -8.85 32.11 -9.59
C LYS A 154 -7.44 32.53 -9.97
N THR A 155 -7.35 33.66 -10.66
CA THR A 155 -6.06 34.24 -11.07
C THR A 155 -5.97 35.66 -10.56
N PHE A 156 -4.91 35.95 -9.82
CA PHE A 156 -4.51 37.29 -9.42
C PHE A 156 -3.41 37.80 -10.36
N TYR A 157 -3.50 39.08 -10.75
CA TYR A 157 -2.48 39.72 -11.58
C TYR A 157 -1.65 40.71 -10.77
N ALA A 158 -0.37 40.41 -10.61
CA ALA A 158 0.61 41.28 -9.98
C ALA A 158 1.23 42.22 -11.02
N SER A 159 0.98 43.52 -10.91
CA SER A 159 1.39 44.52 -11.90
C SER A 159 2.69 45.20 -11.48
N PHE A 160 3.67 45.17 -12.38
CA PHE A 160 5.00 45.73 -12.19
C PHE A 160 5.22 46.96 -13.07
N ILE A 161 5.87 47.98 -12.49
CA ILE A 161 6.46 49.12 -13.20
C ILE A 161 7.91 49.26 -12.72
N ASP A 162 8.86 49.17 -13.64
CA ASP A 162 10.30 49.25 -13.37
C ASP A 162 10.75 48.30 -12.24
N GLY A 163 10.25 47.06 -12.27
CA GLY A 163 10.57 46.03 -11.29
C GLY A 163 9.96 46.21 -9.89
N ASN A 164 9.04 47.17 -9.71
CA ASN A 164 8.31 47.37 -8.45
C ASN A 164 6.82 47.00 -8.59
N LEU A 165 6.25 46.35 -7.57
CA LEU A 165 4.82 46.08 -7.53
C LEU A 165 4.04 47.37 -7.31
N THR A 166 2.94 47.49 -8.04
CA THR A 166 2.02 48.63 -8.00
C THR A 166 0.68 48.32 -7.34
N ASN A 167 0.39 47.04 -7.09
CA ASN A 167 -0.84 46.61 -6.42
C ASN A 167 -0.93 47.22 -5.00
N ARG A 168 -2.10 47.75 -4.63
CA ARG A 168 -2.32 48.42 -3.33
C ARG A 168 -2.10 47.53 -2.10
N CYS A 169 -2.27 46.23 -2.28
CA CYS A 169 -2.07 45.23 -1.24
C CYS A 169 -0.59 44.83 -1.09
N ALA A 170 0.27 45.20 -2.06
CA ALA A 170 1.68 44.89 -2.08
C ALA A 170 2.49 45.86 -1.22
N TYR A 171 3.64 45.38 -0.75
CA TYR A 171 4.67 46.19 -0.14
C TYR A 171 6.01 45.93 -0.84
N LYS A 172 6.48 46.91 -1.62
CA LYS A 172 7.67 46.80 -2.48
C LYS A 172 7.61 45.63 -3.46
N LYS A 173 8.18 44.48 -3.09
CA LYS A 173 8.25 43.24 -3.89
C LYS A 173 7.44 42.10 -3.29
N TRP A 174 6.72 42.37 -2.22
CA TRP A 174 5.99 41.38 -1.43
C TRP A 174 4.49 41.55 -1.59
N LEU A 175 3.79 40.46 -1.85
CA LEU A 175 2.33 40.36 -1.83
C LEU A 175 1.91 39.65 -0.56
N ASP A 176 1.13 40.32 0.28
CA ASP A 176 0.46 39.69 1.43
C ASP A 176 -0.67 38.82 0.89
N ILE A 177 -0.58 37.49 1.03
CA ILE A 177 -1.44 36.55 0.30
C ILE A 177 -2.91 36.71 0.69
N ASP A 178 -3.22 36.72 2.00
CA ASP A 178 -4.61 36.86 2.48
C ASP A 178 -5.17 38.26 2.21
N LYS A 179 -4.32 39.29 2.11
CA LYS A 179 -4.77 40.65 1.79
C LYS A 179 -4.92 40.92 0.29
N CYS A 180 -4.04 40.34 -0.52
CA CYS A 180 -3.99 40.56 -1.97
C CYS A 180 -4.96 39.68 -2.73
N PHE A 181 -5.08 38.42 -2.33
CA PHE A 181 -5.82 37.44 -3.10
C PHE A 181 -7.24 37.35 -2.56
N GLU A 182 -7.40 36.71 -1.41
CA GLU A 182 -8.68 36.59 -0.72
C GLU A 182 -8.49 36.48 0.79
N SER A 183 -9.39 37.11 1.55
CA SER A 183 -9.34 37.04 3.01
C SER A 183 -9.55 35.61 3.50
N GLY A 184 -8.58 35.10 4.26
CA GLY A 184 -8.66 33.76 4.86
C GLY A 184 -8.41 32.64 3.86
N LEU A 185 -7.78 32.93 2.71
CA LEU A 185 -7.44 31.94 1.70
C LEU A 185 -6.58 30.82 2.29
N ILE A 186 -5.57 31.16 3.08
CA ILE A 186 -4.61 30.19 3.61
C ILE A 186 -5.16 29.41 4.81
N ALA A 187 -5.95 30.09 5.66
CA ALA A 187 -6.63 29.42 6.78
C ALA A 187 -7.73 28.48 6.28
N GLY A 188 -8.42 28.87 5.21
CA GLY A 188 -9.43 28.05 4.55
C GLY A 188 -8.82 26.91 3.75
N ASN A 189 -7.67 27.12 3.09
CA ASN A 189 -6.99 26.14 2.26
C ASN A 189 -5.58 25.81 2.78
N PRO A 190 -5.44 24.88 3.73
CA PRO A 190 -4.13 24.47 4.25
C PRO A 190 -3.21 23.87 3.18
N PHE A 191 -3.79 23.27 2.13
CA PHE A 191 -3.11 22.66 0.97
C PHE A 191 -3.18 23.60 -0.25
N LEU A 192 -2.72 24.84 -0.10
CA LEU A 192 -2.76 25.83 -1.17
C LEU A 192 -1.53 25.73 -2.07
N THR A 193 -1.75 25.49 -3.37
CA THR A 193 -0.73 25.61 -4.41
C THR A 193 -0.94 26.91 -5.19
N LEU A 194 0.13 27.69 -5.33
CA LEU A 194 0.18 28.90 -6.15
C LEU A 194 0.94 28.61 -7.43
N LYS A 195 0.27 28.67 -8.58
CA LYS A 195 0.91 28.60 -9.90
C LYS A 195 1.26 30.02 -10.32
N VAL A 196 2.55 30.35 -10.29
CA VAL A 196 3.05 31.68 -10.59
C VAL A 196 3.72 31.65 -11.95
N ASP A 197 3.27 32.51 -12.87
CA ASP A 197 3.91 32.71 -14.17
C ASP A 197 4.19 34.20 -14.40
N CYS A 198 5.47 34.54 -14.35
CA CYS A 198 6.03 35.85 -14.60
C CYS A 198 7.04 35.83 -15.77
N SER A 199 6.93 34.87 -16.70
CA SER A 199 7.92 34.64 -17.76
C SER A 199 8.16 35.88 -18.63
N ASP A 200 7.11 36.65 -18.92
CA ASP A 200 7.17 37.88 -19.70
C ASP A 200 7.90 39.04 -19.01
N LEU A 201 8.20 38.92 -17.71
CA LEU A 201 8.82 39.97 -16.89
C LEU A 201 10.29 39.73 -16.59
N GLY A 202 10.84 38.58 -16.99
CA GLY A 202 12.19 38.15 -16.61
C GLY A 202 12.34 38.06 -15.08
N ALA A 203 11.33 37.51 -14.39
CA ALA A 203 11.44 37.26 -12.96
C ALA A 203 12.60 36.29 -12.68
N SER A 204 13.36 36.60 -11.63
CA SER A 204 14.59 35.89 -11.27
C SER A 204 14.44 35.01 -10.05
N HIS A 205 13.52 35.37 -9.15
CA HIS A 205 13.24 34.63 -7.92
C HIS A 205 11.76 34.75 -7.53
N LEU A 206 11.21 33.62 -7.08
CA LEU A 206 9.90 33.51 -6.49
C LEU A 206 10.05 32.89 -5.09
N THR A 207 9.63 33.61 -4.05
CA THR A 207 9.90 33.21 -2.66
C THR A 207 8.61 33.20 -1.84
N ILE A 208 8.35 32.12 -1.11
CA ILE A 208 7.28 32.07 -0.10
C ILE A 208 7.90 32.32 1.26
N LEU A 209 7.33 33.27 1.98
CA LEU A 209 7.76 33.65 3.33
C LEU A 209 6.59 33.57 4.30
N TYR A 210 6.83 32.94 5.44
CA TYR A 210 5.95 32.99 6.61
C TYR A 210 6.54 33.93 7.65
N ASN A 211 5.76 34.91 8.10
CA ASN A 211 6.16 35.92 9.08
C ASN A 211 5.31 35.81 10.34
N THR A 212 5.96 35.72 11.49
CA THR A 212 5.33 35.93 12.80
C THR A 212 5.72 37.30 13.33
N GLU A 213 5.09 37.76 14.42
CA GLU A 213 5.41 39.07 15.02
C GLU A 213 6.91 39.30 15.29
N ASN A 214 7.69 38.22 15.51
CA ASN A 214 9.09 38.31 15.92
C ASN A 214 10.07 37.57 15.00
N SER A 215 9.60 36.87 13.95
CA SER A 215 10.47 36.01 13.12
C SER A 215 9.96 35.87 11.69
N TYR A 216 10.85 35.50 10.78
CA TYR A 216 10.51 35.17 9.40
C TYR A 216 11.11 33.83 9.02
N TYR A 217 10.41 33.08 8.18
CA TYR A 217 10.77 31.75 7.71
C TYR A 217 10.60 31.73 6.19
N ILE A 218 11.68 31.43 5.48
CA ILE A 218 11.63 31.19 4.03
C ILE A 218 11.20 29.74 3.85
N ILE A 219 10.06 29.54 3.18
CA ILE A 219 9.43 28.23 3.00
C ILE A 219 9.79 27.64 1.64
N ALA A 220 9.82 28.48 0.61
CA ALA A 220 10.26 28.14 -0.73
C ALA A 220 11.04 29.32 -1.33
N ASP A 221 12.06 29.04 -2.12
CA ASP A 221 12.82 30.03 -2.89
C ASP A 221 13.25 29.41 -4.22
N GLU A 222 12.56 29.78 -5.29
CA GLU A 222 12.76 29.24 -6.63
C GLU A 222 13.41 30.30 -7.51
N ALA A 223 14.61 30.01 -8.02
CA ALA A 223 15.33 30.88 -8.95
C ALA A 223 14.77 30.75 -10.39
N SER A 224 13.49 31.05 -10.56
CA SER A 224 12.74 30.87 -11.80
C SER A 224 11.81 32.06 -12.07
N SER A 225 11.39 32.22 -13.33
CA SER A 225 10.34 33.15 -13.72
C SER A 225 8.92 32.56 -13.63
N SER A 226 8.82 31.24 -13.48
CA SER A 226 7.55 30.51 -13.33
C SER A 226 7.76 29.28 -12.43
N ALA A 227 6.84 29.03 -11.50
CA ALA A 227 6.91 27.91 -10.57
C ALA A 227 5.54 27.57 -9.97
N GLU A 228 5.36 26.32 -9.55
CA GLU A 228 4.30 25.91 -8.63
C GLU A 228 4.83 25.96 -7.20
N LEU A 229 4.31 26.88 -6.39
CA LEU A 229 4.74 27.11 -5.02
C LEU A 229 3.71 26.55 -4.06
N HIS A 230 4.12 25.59 -3.24
CA HIS A 230 3.24 24.93 -2.27
C HIS A 230 3.33 25.61 -0.90
N ILE A 231 2.18 26.02 -0.36
CA ILE A 231 2.11 26.57 0.99
C ILE A 231 2.06 25.43 2.01
N GLN A 232 3.11 25.32 2.83
CA GLN A 232 3.21 24.31 3.88
C GLN A 232 2.51 24.74 5.17
N ASN A 233 1.18 24.87 5.13
CA ASN A 233 0.37 25.29 6.27
C ASN A 233 -0.53 24.18 6.84
N GLY A 234 -0.34 22.94 6.42
CA GLY A 234 -1.18 21.83 6.86
C GLY A 234 -0.79 21.27 8.23
N CYS A 235 -1.77 20.78 8.96
CA CYS A 235 -1.62 19.81 10.05
C CYS A 235 -2.80 18.85 10.02
N PHE A 236 -2.70 17.75 10.75
CA PHE A 236 -3.81 16.84 10.99
C PHE A 236 -4.22 16.85 12.45
N GLY A 237 -5.53 16.84 12.72
CA GLY A 237 -6.08 16.63 14.05
C GLY A 237 -6.34 15.15 14.35
N ILE A 238 -7.06 14.87 15.43
CA ILE A 238 -7.44 13.49 15.78
C ILE A 238 -8.42 12.92 14.76
N GLY A 239 -9.44 13.68 14.40
CA GLY A 239 -10.39 13.39 13.33
C GLY A 239 -10.41 14.45 12.23
N PHE A 240 -11.47 14.43 11.42
CA PHE A 240 -11.63 15.30 10.26
C PHE A 240 -11.71 16.79 10.65
N LYS A 241 -10.73 17.59 10.19
CA LYS A 241 -10.62 19.04 10.46
C LYS A 241 -10.61 19.42 11.96
N ASP A 242 -10.18 18.49 12.81
CA ASP A 242 -9.93 18.78 14.22
C ASP A 242 -8.73 19.72 14.38
N SER A 243 -8.57 20.27 15.59
CA SER A 243 -7.36 21.01 15.96
C SER A 243 -6.11 20.16 15.75
N CYS A 244 -5.02 20.78 15.32
CA CYS A 244 -3.76 20.10 15.05
C CYS A 244 -3.33 19.20 16.22
N ASP A 245 -3.06 17.93 15.90
CA ASP A 245 -2.47 16.95 16.78
C ASP A 245 -1.15 16.47 16.18
N TYR A 246 -0.08 16.52 16.98
CA TYR A 246 1.25 16.19 16.50
C TYR A 246 1.37 14.73 16.08
N ARG A 247 0.78 13.82 16.86
CA ARG A 247 0.88 12.38 16.63
C ARG A 247 0.10 11.97 15.40
N SER A 248 -1.13 12.44 15.24
CA SER A 248 -1.92 12.25 14.01
C SER A 248 -1.19 12.76 12.78
N SER A 249 -0.56 13.93 12.88
CA SER A 249 0.23 14.49 11.78
C SER A 249 1.41 13.59 11.40
N LEU A 250 2.12 13.01 12.36
CA LEU A 250 3.20 12.05 12.07
C LEU A 250 2.69 10.82 11.31
N TYR A 251 1.61 10.18 11.78
CA TYR A 251 1.06 8.99 11.11
C TYR A 251 0.53 9.32 9.71
N ALA A 252 -0.20 10.42 9.54
CA ALA A 252 -0.69 10.84 8.24
C ALA A 252 0.46 11.08 7.25
N ASN A 253 1.57 11.69 7.68
CA ASN A 253 2.71 11.92 6.79
C ASN A 253 3.48 10.63 6.48
N TRP A 254 3.53 9.68 7.41
CA TRP A 254 4.07 8.36 7.11
C TRP A 254 3.23 7.66 6.04
N ALA A 255 1.90 7.67 6.16
CA ALA A 255 0.99 7.14 5.16
C ALA A 255 1.13 7.85 3.80
N LEU A 256 1.05 9.19 3.78
CA LEU A 256 1.21 10.00 2.56
C LEU A 256 2.54 9.72 1.84
N LYS A 257 3.63 9.53 2.60
CA LYS A 257 4.92 9.15 2.02
C LYS A 257 4.88 7.78 1.36
N VAL A 258 4.27 6.80 2.01
CA VAL A 258 4.21 5.41 1.52
C VAL A 258 3.32 5.27 0.29
N ILE A 259 2.21 6.00 0.23
CA ILE A 259 1.34 6.04 -0.95
C ILE A 259 1.90 6.93 -2.08
N GLY A 260 2.98 7.67 -1.83
CA GLY A 260 3.62 8.54 -2.83
C GLY A 260 2.89 9.87 -3.08
N SER A 261 2.16 10.38 -2.09
CA SER A 261 1.43 11.65 -2.18
C SER A 261 2.24 12.85 -1.64
N GLU A 262 1.82 14.06 -2.03
CA GLU A 262 2.40 15.31 -1.60
C GLU A 262 2.10 15.61 -0.11
N THR A 263 3.05 16.25 0.56
CA THR A 263 2.89 16.68 1.96
C THR A 263 3.16 18.17 2.10
N ASN A 264 2.32 18.84 2.87
CA ASN A 264 2.39 20.29 3.17
C ASN A 264 2.44 20.55 4.68
N THR A 265 2.68 19.52 5.49
CA THR A 265 2.64 19.63 6.96
C THR A 265 4.03 19.63 7.61
N ILE A 266 5.09 19.48 6.82
CA ILE A 266 6.48 19.40 7.32
C ILE A 266 6.86 20.62 8.17
N SER A 267 6.35 21.81 7.82
CA SER A 267 6.56 23.02 8.60
C SER A 267 5.94 22.94 10.01
N TYR A 268 4.72 22.40 10.14
CA TYR A 268 4.09 22.14 11.44
C TYR A 268 4.86 21.08 12.23
N LEU A 269 5.23 19.97 11.59
CA LEU A 269 5.96 18.87 12.23
C LEU A 269 7.33 19.30 12.73
N THR A 270 8.05 20.13 11.97
CA THR A 270 9.38 20.63 12.35
C THR A 270 9.28 21.64 13.48
N SER A 271 8.26 22.51 13.48
CA SER A 271 8.08 23.56 14.50
C SER A 271 7.67 23.00 15.87
N ASN A 272 6.97 21.86 15.88
CA ASN A 272 6.50 21.20 17.10
C ASN A 272 7.33 19.97 17.47
N TYR A 273 8.49 19.79 16.82
CA TYR A 273 9.35 18.64 17.06
C TYR A 273 9.93 18.65 18.48
N ASP A 274 9.61 17.61 19.25
CA ASP A 274 10.21 17.33 20.54
C ASP A 274 11.25 16.20 20.42
N LYS A 275 12.53 16.58 20.46
CA LYS A 275 13.67 15.64 20.42
C LYS A 275 13.79 14.76 21.66
N THR A 276 13.09 15.07 22.75
CA THR A 276 13.14 14.26 23.98
C THR A 276 12.26 13.02 23.89
N ASP A 277 11.35 12.97 22.92
CA ASP A 277 10.55 11.80 22.60
C ASP A 277 11.20 11.01 21.43
N PRO A 278 11.75 9.82 21.70
CA PRO A 278 12.34 8.98 20.66
C PRO A 278 11.35 8.58 19.57
N PHE A 279 10.05 8.46 19.90
CA PHE A 279 9.02 8.15 18.91
C PHE A 279 8.93 9.25 17.85
N ASN A 280 8.95 10.51 18.28
CA ASN A 280 8.93 11.65 17.37
C ASN A 280 10.16 11.67 16.47
N SER A 281 11.34 11.39 17.03
CA SER A 281 12.59 11.35 16.27
C SER A 281 12.59 10.22 15.22
N ALA A 282 12.11 9.03 15.59
CA ALA A 282 11.94 7.91 14.67
C ALA A 282 10.96 8.22 13.54
N MET A 283 9.78 8.74 13.86
CA MET A 283 8.78 9.11 12.87
C MET A 283 9.25 10.24 11.95
N MET A 284 9.91 11.28 12.49
CA MET A 284 10.47 12.36 11.68
C MET A 284 11.56 11.88 10.74
N PHE A 285 12.38 10.92 11.17
CA PHE A 285 13.36 10.28 10.28
C PHE A 285 12.66 9.44 9.20
N ILE A 286 11.67 8.62 9.55
CA ILE A 286 10.86 7.83 8.60
C ILE A 286 10.22 8.74 7.55
N ILE A 287 9.66 9.88 7.95
CA ILE A 287 8.98 10.82 7.05
C ILE A 287 9.99 11.57 6.18
N THR A 288 11.01 12.18 6.78
CA THR A 288 11.85 13.16 6.06
C THR A 288 13.16 12.61 5.51
N GLY A 289 13.65 11.49 6.05
CA GLY A 289 15.00 10.96 5.75
C GLY A 289 16.15 11.86 6.17
N LYS A 290 15.91 12.92 6.96
CA LYS A 290 16.96 13.88 7.35
C LYS A 290 17.81 13.33 8.50
N GLU A 291 19.12 13.36 8.31
CA GLU A 291 20.14 12.86 9.25
C GLU A 291 20.04 13.47 10.66
N GLN A 292 19.57 14.72 10.77
CA GLN A 292 19.36 15.37 12.07
C GLN A 292 18.45 14.55 12.99
N TYR A 293 17.34 14.03 12.47
CA TYR A 293 16.40 13.25 13.28
C TYR A 293 16.96 11.86 13.63
N LEU A 294 17.79 11.28 12.76
CA LEU A 294 18.52 10.05 13.08
C LEU A 294 19.57 10.29 14.18
N THR A 295 20.24 11.44 14.15
CA THR A 295 21.20 11.83 15.19
C THR A 295 20.50 12.00 16.54
N ASP A 296 19.37 12.71 16.57
CA ASP A 296 18.57 12.90 17.78
C ASP A 296 18.00 11.56 18.30
N LEU A 297 17.52 10.69 17.40
CA LEU A 297 17.10 9.33 17.75
C LEU A 297 18.25 8.52 18.34
N THR A 298 19.41 8.49 17.69
CA THR A 298 20.59 7.75 18.15
C THR A 298 21.06 8.24 19.52
N ALA A 299 20.98 9.55 19.80
CA ALA A 299 21.31 10.10 21.11
C ALA A 299 20.35 9.65 22.24
N SER A 300 19.16 9.16 21.89
CA SER A 300 18.14 8.70 22.83
C SER A 300 18.17 7.19 23.13
N ILE A 301 19.04 6.43 22.47
CA ILE A 301 19.14 4.97 22.69
C ILE A 301 19.69 4.67 24.09
N GLY A 302 19.01 3.77 24.81
CA GLY A 302 19.48 3.24 26.08
C GLY A 302 20.72 2.37 25.91
N THR A 303 21.51 2.21 26.97
CA THR A 303 22.69 1.31 26.96
C THR A 303 22.32 -0.14 26.70
N ASP A 304 21.07 -0.52 26.97
CA ASP A 304 20.51 -1.83 26.68
C ASP A 304 19.92 -1.95 25.27
N GLY A 305 19.99 -0.90 24.44
CA GLY A 305 19.43 -0.86 23.09
C GLY A 305 17.96 -0.45 23.02
N SER A 306 17.31 -0.16 24.15
CA SER A 306 15.89 0.22 24.20
C SER A 306 15.67 1.73 24.06
N PHE A 307 14.43 2.12 23.72
CA PHE A 307 14.00 3.51 23.65
C PHE A 307 12.86 3.80 24.63
N ALA A 308 12.65 5.10 24.91
CA ALA A 308 11.49 5.62 25.63
C ALA A 308 11.15 4.85 26.92
N ASN A 309 12.12 4.72 27.83
CA ASN A 309 11.98 3.97 29.08
C ASN A 309 11.53 2.51 28.86
N LYS A 310 12.17 1.81 27.92
CA LYS A 310 11.88 0.39 27.62
C LYS A 310 10.49 0.17 27.02
N ASN A 311 9.92 1.18 26.35
CA ASN A 311 8.65 1.04 25.65
C ASN A 311 8.85 0.22 24.37
N ILE A 312 8.19 -0.93 24.28
CA ILE A 312 8.38 -1.88 23.17
C ILE A 312 7.93 -1.28 21.84
N PHE A 313 6.72 -0.71 21.77
CA PHE A 313 6.22 -0.07 20.55
C PHE A 313 7.21 0.94 19.96
N THR A 314 7.67 1.88 20.79
CA THR A 314 8.60 2.93 20.37
C THR A 314 9.96 2.36 19.99
N THR A 315 10.43 1.35 20.72
CA THR A 315 11.69 0.67 20.39
C THR A 315 11.61 -0.05 19.05
N SER A 316 10.50 -0.72 18.76
CA SER A 316 10.24 -1.37 17.48
C SER A 316 10.06 -0.35 16.35
N THR A 317 9.39 0.78 16.58
CA THR A 317 9.32 1.90 15.61
C THR A 317 10.71 2.50 15.34
N ALA A 318 11.54 2.67 16.37
CA ALA A 318 12.92 3.15 16.20
C ALA A 318 13.77 2.16 15.39
N TYR A 319 13.61 0.84 15.62
CA TYR A 319 14.27 -0.20 14.84
C TYR A 319 13.78 -0.26 13.38
N TYR A 320 12.48 0.01 13.16
CA TYR A 320 11.93 0.18 11.82
C TYR A 320 12.56 1.38 11.11
N ALA A 321 12.70 2.51 11.80
CA ALA A 321 13.32 3.72 11.29
C ALA A 321 14.79 3.50 10.92
N ASN A 322 15.56 2.81 11.77
CA ASN A 322 16.95 2.48 11.54
C ASN A 322 17.34 1.19 12.28
N LYS A 323 18.03 0.27 11.59
CA LYS A 323 18.40 -1.06 12.12
C LYS A 323 19.56 -0.96 13.13
N PHE A 324 19.27 -0.52 14.34
CA PHE A 324 20.26 -0.40 15.42
C PHE A 324 20.70 -1.79 15.93
N ASP A 325 22.01 -2.05 15.93
CA ASP A 325 22.61 -3.37 16.22
C ASP A 325 22.11 -4.00 17.55
N ASN A 326 22.16 -3.24 18.65
CA ASN A 326 21.78 -3.77 19.98
C ASN A 326 20.27 -3.78 20.23
N THR A 327 19.49 -3.07 19.41
CA THR A 327 18.05 -2.92 19.63
C THR A 327 17.29 -4.21 19.29
N LYS A 328 17.68 -4.91 18.21
CA LYS A 328 17.05 -6.19 17.86
C LYS A 328 17.23 -7.23 18.98
N SER A 329 18.45 -7.37 19.48
CA SER A 329 18.74 -8.27 20.60
C SER A 329 17.93 -7.90 21.85
N TRP A 330 17.77 -6.61 22.15
CA TRP A 330 16.91 -6.19 23.25
C TRP A 330 15.46 -6.63 23.04
N ILE A 331 14.90 -6.42 21.84
CA ILE A 331 13.54 -6.83 21.48
C ILE A 331 13.34 -8.34 21.71
N GLU A 332 14.29 -9.17 21.26
CA GLU A 332 14.26 -10.63 21.44
C GLU A 332 14.17 -11.03 22.92
N THR A 333 14.86 -10.29 23.82
CA THR A 333 14.78 -10.57 25.29
C THR A 333 13.44 -10.19 25.94
N LYS A 334 12.55 -9.51 25.20
CA LYS A 334 11.24 -9.06 25.72
C LYS A 334 10.07 -9.92 25.26
N VAL A 335 10.32 -10.92 24.41
CA VAL A 335 9.29 -11.89 24.07
C VAL A 335 8.84 -12.61 25.34
N ARG A 336 7.53 -12.73 25.52
CA ARG A 336 6.95 -13.51 26.62
C ARG A 336 6.93 -14.99 26.24
N PRO A 337 6.77 -15.91 27.21
CA PRO A 337 6.70 -17.35 26.91
C PRO A 337 5.57 -17.73 25.94
N ASP A 338 4.50 -16.93 25.90
CA ASP A 338 3.37 -17.08 24.97
C ASP A 338 3.68 -16.62 23.53
N GLY A 339 4.87 -16.06 23.27
CA GLY A 339 5.28 -15.54 21.95
C GLY A 339 4.98 -14.06 21.74
N SER A 340 4.25 -13.40 22.65
CA SER A 340 3.85 -12.00 22.48
C SER A 340 4.88 -11.01 22.99
N TRP A 341 4.81 -9.77 22.50
CA TRP A 341 5.38 -8.62 23.19
C TRP A 341 4.28 -7.91 23.99
N ASN A 342 4.52 -7.73 25.30
CA ASN A 342 3.57 -7.16 26.26
C ASN A 342 2.19 -7.86 26.37
N GLY A 343 1.95 -9.00 25.71
CA GLY A 343 0.64 -9.65 25.71
C GLY A 343 -0.43 -8.88 24.96
N ASN A 344 -0.07 -8.03 24.00
CA ASN A 344 -1.04 -7.29 23.20
C ASN A 344 -0.68 -7.31 21.71
N VAL A 345 -1.72 -7.18 20.88
CA VAL A 345 -1.62 -7.25 19.42
C VAL A 345 -0.75 -6.12 18.88
N LYS A 346 -1.02 -4.88 19.29
CA LYS A 346 -0.31 -3.69 18.84
C LYS A 346 1.21 -3.80 18.88
N ASP A 347 1.75 -4.15 20.05
CA ASP A 347 3.20 -4.25 20.27
C ASP A 347 3.79 -5.44 19.53
N THR A 348 3.07 -6.57 19.51
CA THR A 348 3.51 -7.79 18.82
C THR A 348 3.56 -7.58 17.32
N ALA A 349 2.46 -7.10 16.72
CA ALA A 349 2.36 -6.83 15.30
C ALA A 349 3.36 -5.77 14.83
N MET A 350 3.49 -4.65 15.54
CA MET A 350 4.50 -3.64 15.21
C MET A 350 5.93 -4.20 15.27
N THR A 351 6.21 -5.06 16.26
CA THR A 351 7.54 -5.66 16.42
C THR A 351 7.85 -6.65 15.30
N LEU A 352 6.92 -7.53 14.96
CA LEU A 352 7.07 -8.45 13.84
C LEU A 352 7.26 -7.70 12.53
N PHE A 353 6.41 -6.72 12.24
CA PHE A 353 6.53 -5.87 11.05
C PHE A 353 7.87 -5.11 10.99
N ALA A 354 8.37 -4.61 12.13
CA ALA A 354 9.60 -3.83 12.18
C ALA A 354 10.87 -4.68 12.07
N ALA A 355 10.92 -5.80 12.78
CA ALA A 355 12.14 -6.56 13.03
C ALA A 355 12.25 -7.87 12.26
N TYR A 356 11.11 -8.40 11.81
CA TYR A 356 10.97 -9.71 11.17
C TYR A 356 10.05 -9.72 9.94
N PRO A 357 9.98 -8.67 9.11
CA PRO A 357 9.01 -8.63 8.00
C PRO A 357 9.22 -9.79 7.01
N ASP A 358 10.45 -10.25 6.83
CA ASP A 358 10.81 -11.30 5.86
C ASP A 358 11.18 -12.64 6.56
N ALA A 359 10.65 -12.88 7.76
CA ALA A 359 10.86 -14.15 8.43
C ALA A 359 10.24 -15.29 7.60
N SER A 360 10.97 -16.40 7.47
CA SER A 360 10.43 -17.63 6.89
C SER A 360 9.54 -18.29 7.95
N ILE A 361 8.23 -18.15 7.79
CA ILE A 361 7.21 -18.64 8.72
C ILE A 361 6.43 -19.77 8.05
N GLU A 362 6.22 -20.86 8.78
CA GLU A 362 5.33 -21.94 8.37
C GLU A 362 3.93 -21.61 8.90
N PHE A 363 3.01 -21.25 8.01
CA PHE A 363 1.62 -20.95 8.36
C PHE A 363 0.77 -22.23 8.32
N PRO A 364 -0.26 -22.34 9.18
CA PRO A 364 -1.17 -23.49 9.15
C PRO A 364 -1.86 -23.59 7.78
N THR A 365 -1.74 -24.74 7.16
CA THR A 365 -2.29 -25.05 5.84
C THR A 365 -3.19 -26.26 5.99
N CYS A 366 -4.47 -25.99 6.23
CA CYS A 366 -5.46 -26.96 6.69
C CYS A 366 -5.82 -28.12 5.74
N THR A 367 -4.99 -28.38 4.71
CA THR A 367 -5.18 -29.39 3.67
C THR A 367 -3.84 -29.80 3.04
N ASP A 368 -2.68 -29.48 3.64
CA ASP A 368 -1.38 -29.79 3.04
C ASP A 368 -0.76 -31.09 3.54
N GLY A 369 -1.43 -31.81 4.44
CA GLY A 369 -1.00 -33.09 4.99
C GLY A 369 0.20 -32.97 5.93
N ILE A 370 0.56 -31.76 6.37
CA ILE A 370 1.71 -31.52 7.24
C ILE A 370 1.24 -30.73 8.46
N LYS A 371 1.45 -31.29 9.66
CA LYS A 371 1.21 -30.53 10.90
C LYS A 371 2.18 -29.36 11.01
N ASN A 372 1.72 -28.15 10.75
CA ASN A 372 2.54 -26.93 10.79
C ASN A 372 1.84 -25.73 11.47
N GLY A 373 2.61 -24.67 11.73
CA GLY A 373 2.12 -23.46 12.40
C GLY A 373 1.40 -23.74 13.72
N LEU A 374 0.11 -23.37 13.79
CA LEU A 374 -0.72 -23.52 14.99
C LEU A 374 -1.49 -24.84 15.09
N GLU A 375 -1.46 -25.69 14.07
CA GLU A 375 -2.27 -26.90 14.00
C GLU A 375 -2.08 -27.82 15.22
N THR A 376 -3.19 -28.36 15.74
CA THR A 376 -3.14 -29.29 16.88
C THR A 376 -2.95 -30.74 16.43
N ASP A 377 -3.33 -31.06 15.19
CA ASP A 377 -3.02 -32.31 14.47
C ASP A 377 -2.86 -32.00 12.97
N VAL A 378 -2.48 -32.97 12.14
CA VAL A 378 -2.33 -32.76 10.68
C VAL A 378 -3.60 -32.14 10.09
N ASP A 379 -3.47 -30.97 9.46
CA ASP A 379 -4.54 -30.24 8.77
C ASP A 379 -5.72 -29.78 9.65
N CYS A 380 -5.58 -29.79 10.99
CA CYS A 380 -6.67 -29.40 11.88
C CYS A 380 -6.23 -28.69 13.18
N GLY A 381 -7.14 -27.90 13.74
CA GLY A 381 -6.95 -27.08 14.92
C GLY A 381 -6.09 -25.84 14.70
N GLY A 382 -5.95 -25.01 15.73
CA GLY A 382 -5.01 -23.87 15.69
C GLY A 382 -5.32 -22.73 14.72
N GLY A 383 -6.43 -22.78 13.99
CA GLY A 383 -6.66 -21.90 12.83
C GLY A 383 -7.36 -22.65 11.70
N CYS A 384 -7.23 -23.97 11.72
CA CYS A 384 -7.97 -24.92 10.92
C CYS A 384 -9.23 -25.43 11.64
N PRO A 385 -10.13 -26.13 10.93
CA PRO A 385 -11.29 -26.78 11.53
C PRO A 385 -10.92 -27.67 12.74
N SER A 386 -11.87 -27.90 13.65
CA SER A 386 -11.62 -28.67 14.89
C SER A 386 -11.20 -30.11 14.57
N CYS A 387 -10.17 -30.62 15.25
CA CYS A 387 -9.74 -32.01 15.10
C CYS A 387 -10.72 -33.05 15.67
N GLU A 388 -11.68 -32.64 16.52
CA GLU A 388 -12.69 -33.57 17.05
C GLU A 388 -13.79 -33.85 16.01
N GLY A 389 -13.91 -35.12 15.58
CA GLY A 389 -14.97 -35.59 14.68
C GLY A 389 -14.63 -35.51 13.19
N GLN A 390 -13.38 -35.19 12.84
CA GLN A 390 -12.90 -35.21 11.46
C GLN A 390 -12.15 -36.52 11.21
N THR A 391 -12.62 -37.34 10.26
CA THR A 391 -11.77 -38.28 9.56
C THR A 391 -10.84 -37.43 8.69
N PHE A 392 -9.53 -37.58 8.87
CA PHE A 392 -8.52 -36.84 8.10
C PHE A 392 -8.78 -37.10 6.62
N ILE A 393 -9.04 -36.04 5.85
CA ILE A 393 -9.67 -36.17 4.52
C ILE A 393 -8.62 -36.28 3.40
N CYS A 394 -7.32 -36.32 3.71
CA CYS A 394 -6.32 -36.42 2.65
C CYS A 394 -5.02 -37.01 3.20
N ASP A 395 -4.92 -38.33 3.26
CA ASP A 395 -3.75 -39.03 3.83
C ASP A 395 -2.60 -39.23 2.81
N LYS A 396 -2.80 -38.80 1.56
CA LYS A 396 -1.83 -38.84 0.45
C LYS A 396 -1.32 -40.24 0.13
N ASP A 397 -2.16 -41.26 0.29
CA ASP A 397 -1.82 -42.62 -0.10
C ASP A 397 -1.94 -42.90 -1.61
N GLY A 398 -2.46 -41.93 -2.38
CA GLY A 398 -2.65 -42.02 -3.82
C GLY A 398 -3.97 -42.65 -4.25
N THR A 399 -4.90 -42.88 -3.32
CA THR A 399 -6.26 -43.36 -3.57
C THR A 399 -7.30 -42.37 -3.07
N CYS A 400 -8.42 -42.25 -3.79
CA CYS A 400 -9.53 -41.36 -3.41
C CYS A 400 -10.56 -42.14 -2.57
N ASP A 401 -10.54 -41.94 -1.25
CA ASP A 401 -11.36 -42.64 -0.28
C ASP A 401 -12.66 -41.90 0.05
N ALA A 402 -13.61 -41.91 -0.91
CA ALA A 402 -14.90 -41.24 -0.74
C ALA A 402 -15.67 -41.66 0.53
N ASP A 403 -15.51 -42.92 0.98
CA ASP A 403 -16.12 -43.44 2.22
C ASP A 403 -15.54 -42.82 3.50
N GLN A 404 -14.36 -42.20 3.41
CA GLN A 404 -13.70 -41.46 4.49
C GLN A 404 -13.91 -39.94 4.38
N GLY A 405 -14.62 -39.50 3.33
CA GLY A 405 -14.98 -38.11 3.07
C GLY A 405 -14.09 -37.40 2.04
N GLU A 406 -13.18 -38.12 1.38
CA GLU A 406 -12.29 -37.54 0.36
C GLU A 406 -13.07 -37.17 -0.91
N ASP A 407 -12.88 -35.94 -1.37
CA ASP A 407 -13.39 -35.45 -2.64
C ASP A 407 -12.41 -34.48 -3.31
N TYR A 408 -12.70 -34.08 -4.55
CA TYR A 408 -11.84 -33.15 -5.29
C TYR A 408 -11.67 -31.78 -4.59
N THR A 409 -12.63 -31.34 -3.79
CA THR A 409 -12.60 -30.03 -3.12
C THR A 409 -11.73 -30.03 -1.87
N ASN A 410 -11.60 -31.15 -1.19
CA ASN A 410 -10.84 -31.29 0.06
C ASN A 410 -9.57 -32.14 -0.08
N CYS A 411 -9.44 -32.95 -1.15
CA CYS A 411 -8.30 -33.82 -1.42
C CYS A 411 -7.93 -33.93 -2.93
N PRO A 412 -7.59 -32.81 -3.60
CA PRO A 412 -7.32 -32.79 -5.04
C PRO A 412 -6.05 -33.53 -5.47
N THR A 413 -5.17 -33.90 -4.53
CA THR A 413 -3.96 -34.68 -4.80
C THR A 413 -4.24 -36.16 -5.08
N ASP A 414 -5.24 -36.72 -4.41
CA ASP A 414 -5.59 -38.14 -4.49
C ASP A 414 -6.90 -38.34 -5.29
N CYS A 415 -7.83 -37.37 -5.21
CA CYS A 415 -9.07 -37.31 -5.99
C CYS A 415 -8.93 -36.37 -7.20
N THR A 416 -8.57 -36.89 -8.38
CA THR A 416 -8.20 -36.06 -9.55
C THR A 416 -9.37 -35.50 -10.39
N SER A 417 -10.64 -35.66 -10.00
CA SER A 417 -11.81 -35.07 -10.70
C SER A 417 -13.11 -35.35 -9.91
N PRO A 418 -14.23 -34.60 -10.07
CA PRO A 418 -15.50 -34.98 -9.47
C PRO A 418 -15.98 -36.26 -10.16
N ALA A 419 -16.04 -37.39 -9.43
CA ALA A 419 -16.67 -38.59 -9.95
C ALA A 419 -18.20 -38.43 -9.89
N ILE A 420 -18.76 -37.74 -10.87
CA ILE A 420 -20.17 -37.90 -11.21
C ILE A 420 -20.27 -39.30 -11.84
N PRO A 421 -21.13 -40.22 -11.33
CA PRO A 421 -21.34 -41.50 -11.99
C PRO A 421 -21.67 -41.26 -13.47
N ASP A 422 -21.08 -42.03 -14.39
CA ASP A 422 -21.23 -41.81 -15.85
C ASP A 422 -22.71 -41.75 -16.29
N HIS A 423 -23.58 -42.50 -15.59
CA HIS A 423 -25.03 -42.47 -15.83
C HIS A 423 -25.69 -41.14 -15.48
N CYS A 424 -25.11 -40.33 -14.60
CA CYS A 424 -25.65 -39.03 -14.20
C CYS A 424 -25.20 -37.87 -15.11
N SER A 425 -24.67 -38.14 -16.31
CA SER A 425 -24.26 -37.13 -17.30
C SER A 425 -24.25 -37.68 -18.74
N ASN A 426 -24.91 -38.80 -19.01
CA ASN A 426 -24.87 -39.47 -20.31
C ASN A 426 -26.06 -39.09 -21.22
N GLY A 427 -27.02 -38.30 -20.73
CA GLY A 427 -28.17 -37.84 -21.48
C GLY A 427 -29.27 -38.90 -21.68
N ASP A 428 -29.15 -40.04 -21.00
CA ASP A 428 -30.16 -41.10 -20.98
C ASP A 428 -30.86 -41.15 -19.60
N ILE A 429 -31.94 -41.95 -19.49
CA ILE A 429 -32.58 -42.24 -18.20
C ILE A 429 -32.28 -43.68 -17.78
N ASP A 430 -31.39 -43.85 -16.83
CA ASP A 430 -30.91 -45.14 -16.34
C ASP A 430 -31.68 -45.60 -15.09
N SER A 431 -32.97 -45.89 -15.27
CA SER A 431 -33.88 -46.23 -14.16
C SER A 431 -33.47 -47.46 -13.35
N ASP A 432 -32.69 -48.38 -13.91
CA ASP A 432 -32.14 -49.55 -13.19
C ASP A 432 -30.95 -49.20 -12.29
N LEU A 433 -30.34 -48.03 -12.49
CA LEU A 433 -29.30 -47.44 -11.65
C LEU A 433 -29.84 -46.40 -10.66
N GLY A 434 -31.16 -46.16 -10.67
CA GLY A 434 -31.86 -45.34 -9.68
C GLY A 434 -32.24 -43.95 -10.13
N GLU A 435 -32.03 -43.61 -11.41
CA GLU A 435 -32.45 -42.33 -11.96
C GLU A 435 -33.97 -42.20 -12.03
N GLU A 436 -34.46 -41.03 -11.62
CA GLU A 436 -35.89 -40.67 -11.67
C GLU A 436 -36.21 -39.78 -12.90
N GLY A 437 -35.17 -39.31 -13.61
CA GLY A 437 -35.21 -38.51 -14.83
C GLY A 437 -33.83 -38.50 -15.52
N ILE A 438 -33.70 -37.88 -16.69
CA ILE A 438 -32.42 -37.86 -17.43
C ILE A 438 -31.34 -37.18 -16.57
N ASP A 439 -30.27 -37.92 -16.27
CA ASP A 439 -29.14 -37.49 -15.44
C ASP A 439 -29.55 -36.95 -14.05
N CYS A 440 -30.68 -37.39 -13.49
CA CYS A 440 -31.19 -36.92 -12.20
C CYS A 440 -31.93 -38.00 -11.39
N GLY A 441 -32.02 -37.79 -10.07
CA GLY A 441 -32.70 -38.66 -9.13
C GLY A 441 -31.82 -39.81 -8.61
N GLY A 442 -32.29 -40.47 -7.55
CA GLY A 442 -31.57 -41.56 -6.89
C GLY A 442 -30.14 -41.20 -6.47
N PRO A 443 -29.09 -41.89 -6.97
CA PRO A 443 -27.69 -41.66 -6.58
C PRO A 443 -27.05 -40.42 -7.24
N CYS A 444 -27.72 -39.74 -8.17
CA CYS A 444 -27.21 -38.54 -8.81
C CYS A 444 -27.30 -37.32 -7.89
N LEU A 445 -26.32 -36.41 -8.01
CA LEU A 445 -26.27 -35.17 -7.22
C LEU A 445 -27.48 -34.24 -7.48
N ARG A 446 -28.19 -34.41 -8.61
CA ARG A 446 -29.35 -33.61 -9.04
C ARG A 446 -30.68 -34.30 -8.69
N SER A 447 -31.65 -33.58 -8.13
CA SER A 447 -33.03 -34.05 -7.88
C SER A 447 -33.96 -33.67 -9.03
N CYS A 448 -34.91 -34.53 -9.41
CA CYS A 448 -35.75 -34.35 -10.61
C CYS A 448 -37.00 -33.46 -10.44
N ASN A 449 -37.16 -32.78 -9.30
CA ASN A 449 -38.29 -31.87 -9.09
C ASN A 449 -37.83 -30.40 -9.12
N ASP A 450 -38.28 -29.74 -10.20
CA ASP A 450 -38.29 -28.31 -10.52
C ASP A 450 -37.09 -27.70 -11.28
N GLN A 451 -37.49 -26.99 -12.36
CA GLN A 451 -36.76 -25.98 -13.15
C GLN A 451 -35.61 -26.47 -14.03
N CYS A 452 -35.71 -26.18 -15.34
CA CYS A 452 -34.58 -26.33 -16.25
C CYS A 452 -33.41 -25.45 -15.75
N ILE A 453 -32.17 -25.87 -15.97
CA ILE A 453 -30.97 -25.09 -15.59
C ILE A 453 -30.19 -24.71 -16.84
N MET A 454 -30.28 -25.52 -17.88
CA MET A 454 -29.57 -25.33 -19.14
C MET A 454 -30.42 -25.79 -20.31
N ASP A 455 -30.12 -25.26 -21.49
CA ASP A 455 -31.00 -25.30 -22.67
C ASP A 455 -31.32 -26.73 -23.14
N ILE A 456 -30.39 -27.67 -22.95
CA ILE A 456 -30.57 -29.07 -23.31
C ILE A 456 -31.68 -29.77 -22.50
N ASP A 457 -32.03 -29.26 -21.31
CA ASP A 457 -33.16 -29.77 -20.51
C ASP A 457 -34.52 -29.58 -21.23
N CYS A 458 -34.59 -28.74 -22.28
CA CYS A 458 -35.83 -28.33 -22.93
C CYS A 458 -36.14 -29.07 -24.25
N GLU A 459 -35.20 -29.85 -24.79
CA GLU A 459 -35.32 -30.49 -26.11
C GLU A 459 -36.53 -31.45 -26.20
N LEU A 460 -36.88 -32.14 -25.11
CA LEU A 460 -38.01 -33.06 -25.06
C LEU A 460 -39.39 -32.36 -25.04
N GLU A 461 -39.45 -31.08 -24.64
CA GLU A 461 -40.66 -30.26 -24.73
C GLU A 461 -40.82 -29.58 -26.10
N GLY A 462 -39.86 -29.78 -27.02
CA GLY A 462 -39.84 -29.14 -28.34
C GLY A 462 -39.55 -27.65 -28.28
N LYS A 463 -38.82 -27.20 -27.26
CA LYS A 463 -38.39 -25.81 -27.02
C LYS A 463 -36.88 -25.78 -26.80
N ASN A 464 -36.23 -24.66 -27.09
CA ASN A 464 -34.78 -24.64 -27.19
C ASN A 464 -34.07 -23.92 -26.03
N TYR A 465 -34.79 -23.21 -25.15
CA TYR A 465 -34.13 -22.32 -24.19
C TYR A 465 -34.70 -22.43 -22.78
N CYS A 466 -33.80 -22.45 -21.80
CA CYS A 466 -34.17 -22.43 -20.39
C CYS A 466 -34.05 -21.01 -19.79
N TYR A 467 -35.20 -20.39 -19.51
CA TYR A 467 -35.25 -19.05 -18.93
C TYR A 467 -35.92 -19.04 -17.56
N LEU A 468 -35.18 -18.59 -16.52
CA LEU A 468 -35.64 -18.53 -15.12
C LEU A 468 -36.31 -19.82 -14.64
N GLY A 469 -35.79 -20.97 -15.09
CA GLY A 469 -36.30 -22.28 -14.73
C GLY A 469 -37.50 -22.76 -15.54
N SER A 470 -37.82 -22.12 -16.66
CA SER A 470 -38.91 -22.51 -17.56
C SER A 470 -38.44 -22.64 -19.01
N CYS A 471 -38.85 -23.72 -19.69
CA CYS A 471 -38.54 -23.91 -21.11
C CYS A 471 -39.41 -23.01 -21.99
N VAL A 472 -38.77 -22.17 -22.82
CA VAL A 472 -39.39 -21.16 -23.68
C VAL A 472 -38.85 -21.24 -25.12
N ASP A 473 -39.64 -20.75 -26.08
CA ASP A 473 -39.18 -20.48 -27.46
C ASP A 473 -38.73 -19.02 -27.53
N CYS A 474 -37.55 -18.76 -28.11
CA CYS A 474 -37.13 -17.40 -28.41
C CYS A 474 -38.00 -16.81 -29.53
N ARG A 475 -38.75 -15.73 -29.25
CA ARG A 475 -39.60 -15.03 -30.24
C ARG A 475 -39.30 -13.54 -30.36
N ASP A 476 -38.68 -12.97 -29.33
CA ASP A 476 -38.23 -11.59 -29.22
C ASP A 476 -36.98 -11.55 -28.32
N ASP A 477 -36.10 -10.56 -28.49
CA ASP A 477 -34.87 -10.40 -27.70
C ASP A 477 -35.12 -10.31 -26.19
N SER A 478 -36.32 -9.89 -25.79
CA SER A 478 -36.75 -9.87 -24.39
C SER A 478 -36.94 -11.25 -23.75
N ASP A 479 -36.95 -12.31 -24.56
CA ASP A 479 -36.95 -13.70 -24.11
C ASP A 479 -35.52 -14.22 -23.82
N CYS A 480 -34.48 -13.44 -24.14
CA CYS A 480 -33.07 -13.77 -23.93
C CYS A 480 -32.47 -13.06 -22.68
N ASN A 481 -31.39 -13.64 -22.14
CA ASN A 481 -30.64 -13.01 -21.06
C ASN A 481 -29.97 -11.69 -21.50
N PRO A 482 -29.77 -10.70 -20.61
CA PRO A 482 -29.11 -9.45 -20.95
C PRO A 482 -27.72 -9.67 -21.57
N GLY A 483 -27.53 -9.20 -22.81
CA GLY A 483 -26.30 -9.43 -23.58
C GLY A 483 -26.45 -10.45 -24.73
N TYR A 484 -27.66 -10.95 -24.98
CA TYR A 484 -27.99 -11.89 -26.07
C TYR A 484 -29.20 -11.38 -26.89
N GLU A 485 -29.26 -11.70 -28.18
CA GLU A 485 -30.36 -11.39 -29.10
C GLU A 485 -30.89 -12.66 -29.78
N CYS A 486 -32.17 -12.63 -30.17
CA CYS A 486 -32.88 -13.74 -30.78
C CYS A 486 -32.52 -13.87 -32.27
N ASP A 487 -31.91 -14.99 -32.67
CA ASP A 487 -31.47 -15.23 -34.03
C ASP A 487 -32.58 -15.77 -34.94
N TYR A 488 -32.29 -15.90 -36.24
CA TYR A 488 -33.24 -16.41 -37.24
C TYR A 488 -33.59 -17.90 -37.11
N ASN A 489 -32.88 -18.63 -36.24
CA ASN A 489 -33.18 -20.02 -35.88
C ASN A 489 -33.97 -20.13 -34.57
N ASN A 490 -34.43 -19.01 -34.02
CA ASN A 490 -35.09 -18.90 -32.73
C ASN A 490 -34.17 -19.34 -31.57
N ASP A 491 -32.89 -18.97 -31.62
CA ASP A 491 -31.87 -19.21 -30.59
C ASP A 491 -31.32 -17.89 -30.02
N CYS A 492 -30.94 -17.85 -28.75
CA CYS A 492 -30.38 -16.67 -28.09
C CYS A 492 -28.86 -16.65 -28.26
N SER A 493 -28.34 -15.74 -29.10
CA SER A 493 -26.90 -15.60 -29.38
C SER A 493 -26.31 -14.35 -28.74
N LEU A 494 -25.03 -14.40 -28.31
CA LEU A 494 -24.34 -13.25 -27.71
C LEU A 494 -24.43 -12.05 -28.65
N ILE A 495 -24.62 -10.84 -28.09
CA ILE A 495 -24.44 -9.58 -28.81
C ILE A 495 -22.96 -9.45 -29.17
N SER A 496 -22.58 -10.16 -30.23
CA SER A 496 -21.32 -10.02 -30.92
C SER A 496 -21.30 -8.62 -31.52
N SER A 497 -20.24 -7.87 -31.23
CA SER A 497 -19.89 -6.64 -31.94
C SER A 497 -20.21 -6.77 -33.43
N ILE A 498 -20.98 -5.79 -33.93
CA ILE A 498 -21.45 -5.70 -35.31
C ILE A 498 -20.32 -6.06 -36.28
N VAL A 499 -20.54 -7.12 -37.07
CA VAL A 499 -19.74 -7.45 -38.25
C VAL A 499 -20.33 -6.64 -39.41
N GLU A 500 -19.64 -5.59 -39.85
CA GLU A 500 -20.04 -4.73 -40.98
C GLU A 500 -19.45 -5.28 -42.29
N CYS A 501 -20.13 -6.21 -42.96
CA CYS A 501 -19.67 -6.66 -44.29
C CYS A 501 -19.93 -5.59 -45.37
N GLY A 502 -18.99 -5.43 -46.31
CA GLY A 502 -19.14 -4.66 -47.55
C GLY A 502 -18.20 -3.46 -47.71
N ASP A 503 -17.15 -3.35 -46.90
CA ASP A 503 -16.15 -2.28 -46.99
C ASP A 503 -14.89 -2.67 -47.82
N GLY A 504 -14.77 -3.94 -48.21
CA GLY A 504 -13.72 -4.48 -49.06
C GLY A 504 -12.42 -4.88 -48.34
N ILE A 505 -12.39 -4.96 -47.01
CA ILE A 505 -11.18 -5.26 -46.23
C ILE A 505 -11.44 -6.39 -45.23
N CYS A 506 -10.70 -7.51 -45.36
CA CYS A 506 -10.82 -8.65 -44.44
C CYS A 506 -10.12 -8.38 -43.09
N GLU A 507 -10.89 -8.08 -42.03
CA GLU A 507 -10.40 -7.83 -40.67
C GLU A 507 -10.25 -9.12 -39.83
N ASP A 508 -9.54 -9.07 -38.68
CA ASP A 508 -9.18 -10.27 -37.89
C ASP A 508 -10.39 -11.01 -37.28
N ASN A 509 -11.58 -10.40 -37.31
CA ASN A 509 -12.87 -10.95 -36.89
C ASN A 509 -13.80 -11.31 -38.07
N GLU A 510 -13.32 -11.26 -39.31
CA GLU A 510 -14.06 -11.62 -40.51
C GLU A 510 -13.48 -12.89 -41.16
N ASP A 511 -14.36 -13.80 -41.58
CA ASP A 511 -13.96 -14.97 -42.34
C ASP A 511 -14.82 -15.19 -43.58
N SER A 512 -14.39 -16.11 -44.45
CA SER A 512 -15.08 -16.43 -45.72
C SER A 512 -16.50 -16.98 -45.54
N THR A 513 -16.89 -17.30 -44.30
CA THR A 513 -18.23 -17.77 -43.91
C THR A 513 -19.09 -16.63 -43.38
N THR A 514 -18.50 -15.61 -42.77
CA THR A 514 -19.18 -14.45 -42.17
C THR A 514 -19.26 -13.24 -43.12
N CYS A 515 -18.19 -12.90 -43.87
CA CYS A 515 -18.19 -11.84 -44.90
C CYS A 515 -17.51 -12.33 -46.20
N PRO A 516 -18.25 -13.04 -47.08
CA PRO A 516 -17.67 -13.67 -48.28
C PRO A 516 -17.18 -12.68 -49.35
N ASP A 517 -17.74 -11.47 -49.36
CA ASP A 517 -17.42 -10.43 -50.34
C ASP A 517 -16.08 -9.73 -50.01
N ASP A 518 -15.72 -9.63 -48.73
CA ASP A 518 -14.50 -8.97 -48.26
C ASP A 518 -13.32 -9.96 -48.06
N CYS A 519 -13.62 -11.24 -47.78
CA CYS A 519 -12.63 -12.31 -47.55
C CYS A 519 -12.75 -13.49 -48.56
N PRO A 520 -12.45 -13.30 -49.87
CA PRO A 520 -12.48 -14.39 -50.85
C PRO A 520 -11.35 -15.40 -50.61
N THR A 521 -11.65 -16.69 -50.79
CA THR A 521 -10.87 -17.86 -50.34
C THR A 521 -9.52 -18.13 -51.00
N ASP A 522 -8.92 -17.16 -51.72
CA ASP A 522 -7.65 -17.36 -52.42
C ASP A 522 -6.63 -16.25 -52.11
N SER A 523 -5.86 -16.41 -51.03
CA SER A 523 -4.49 -15.85 -50.92
C SER A 523 -3.68 -16.56 -49.81
N PRO A 524 -2.46 -17.07 -50.10
CA PRO A 524 -1.69 -17.85 -49.14
C PRO A 524 -0.93 -16.97 -48.12
N LYS A 525 -1.14 -17.21 -46.83
CA LYS A 525 -0.26 -16.76 -45.74
C LYS A 525 1.03 -17.60 -45.75
N GLU A 526 2.14 -17.02 -46.19
CA GLU A 526 3.49 -17.49 -45.87
C GLU A 526 4.29 -16.34 -45.25
N SER A 527 4.38 -16.29 -43.91
CA SER A 527 5.30 -15.38 -43.22
C SER A 527 6.54 -16.16 -42.78
N ASN A 528 7.61 -15.99 -43.56
CA ASN A 528 8.88 -16.68 -43.42
C ASN A 528 9.72 -16.02 -42.30
N LEU A 529 9.83 -16.69 -41.15
CA LEU A 529 10.50 -16.26 -39.91
C LEU A 529 12.05 -16.29 -39.96
N THR A 530 12.65 -16.23 -41.14
CA THR A 530 14.11 -16.36 -41.32
C THR A 530 14.90 -15.08 -40.99
N TRP A 531 14.28 -13.90 -41.06
CA TRP A 531 14.96 -12.62 -40.79
C TRP A 531 15.20 -12.36 -39.29
N ILE A 532 14.40 -12.94 -38.40
CA ILE A 532 14.57 -12.82 -36.94
C ILE A 532 15.87 -13.48 -36.49
N TYR A 533 16.23 -14.63 -37.07
CA TYR A 533 17.51 -15.29 -36.79
C TYR A 533 18.72 -14.45 -37.22
N VAL A 534 18.60 -13.69 -38.31
CA VAL A 534 19.66 -12.79 -38.76
C VAL A 534 19.85 -11.62 -37.77
N LEU A 535 18.76 -11.06 -37.25
CA LEU A 535 18.83 -10.01 -36.22
C LEU A 535 19.43 -10.50 -34.91
N LEU A 536 19.06 -11.70 -34.45
CA LEU A 536 19.63 -12.29 -33.24
C LEU A 536 21.14 -12.52 -33.36
N VAL A 537 21.62 -12.95 -34.53
CA VAL A 537 23.06 -13.13 -34.78
C VAL A 537 23.80 -11.78 -34.79
N ILE A 538 23.22 -10.73 -35.39
CA ILE A 538 23.82 -9.39 -35.39
C ILE A 538 23.93 -8.84 -33.96
N LEU A 539 22.88 -9.03 -33.14
CA LEU A 539 22.85 -8.59 -31.75
C LEU A 539 23.91 -9.32 -30.90
N LEU A 540 24.08 -10.63 -31.13
CA LEU A 540 25.06 -11.45 -30.42
C LEU A 540 26.51 -11.09 -30.80
N VAL A 541 26.77 -10.80 -32.09
CA VAL A 541 28.08 -10.30 -32.55
C VAL A 541 28.37 -8.90 -31.98
N GLY A 542 27.36 -8.03 -31.91
CA GLY A 542 27.46 -6.71 -31.28
C GLY A 542 27.85 -6.79 -29.80
N LEU A 543 27.20 -7.68 -29.03
CA LEU A 543 27.53 -7.89 -27.61
C LEU A 543 28.94 -8.44 -27.41
N ILE A 544 29.40 -9.35 -28.28
CA ILE A 544 30.78 -9.86 -28.24
C ILE A 544 31.78 -8.73 -28.55
N ALA A 545 31.50 -7.87 -29.52
CA ALA A 545 32.36 -6.73 -29.84
C ALA A 545 32.47 -5.73 -28.68
N VAL A 546 31.36 -5.44 -27.98
CA VAL A 546 31.34 -4.57 -26.80
C VAL A 546 32.14 -5.19 -25.64
N TYR A 547 31.99 -6.50 -25.41
CA TYR A 547 32.74 -7.23 -24.39
C TYR A 547 34.27 -7.12 -24.60
N PHE A 548 34.73 -7.25 -25.84
CA PHE A 548 36.15 -7.11 -26.17
C PHE A 548 36.67 -5.67 -26.10
N LEU A 549 35.84 -4.67 -26.40
CA LEU A 549 36.23 -3.26 -26.37
C LEU A 549 36.26 -2.66 -24.95
N VAL A 550 35.41 -3.14 -24.04
CA VAL A 550 35.28 -2.55 -22.69
C VAL A 550 36.16 -3.25 -21.65
N ILE A 551 36.39 -4.56 -21.75
CA ILE A 551 36.95 -5.34 -20.63
C ILE A 551 38.45 -5.64 -20.76
N LYS A 552 39.11 -5.29 -21.87
CA LYS A 552 40.57 -5.44 -22.01
C LYS A 552 41.32 -4.12 -22.15
N LYS A 553 41.60 -3.48 -21.01
CA LYS A 553 42.83 -2.69 -20.83
C LYS A 553 43.54 -3.12 -19.54
N PRO A 554 44.80 -3.61 -19.61
CA PRO A 554 45.58 -3.91 -18.42
C PRO A 554 46.35 -2.68 -17.93
N GLY A 555 46.33 -2.46 -16.62
CA GLY A 555 47.43 -1.87 -15.84
C GLY A 555 47.50 -0.34 -15.75
N ASN A 556 47.14 0.20 -14.58
CA ASN A 556 48.10 0.92 -13.72
C ASN A 556 47.45 1.32 -12.39
N ARG A 557 48.01 0.83 -11.28
CA ARG A 557 47.79 1.38 -9.93
C ARG A 557 48.65 2.64 -9.75
N PRO A 558 48.11 3.70 -9.15
CA PRO A 558 48.88 4.55 -8.26
C PRO A 558 48.45 4.38 -6.81
N GLU A 559 49.46 4.50 -5.96
CA GLU A 559 49.46 4.43 -4.51
C GLU A 559 49.16 5.81 -3.89
N ARG A 560 48.63 5.82 -2.65
CA ARG A 560 48.49 6.97 -1.71
C ARG A 560 47.38 7.98 -2.06
N THR A 561 46.69 8.64 -1.13
CA THR A 561 47.04 9.17 0.19
C THR A 561 45.77 9.30 1.04
N GLY A 562 45.89 9.11 2.36
CA GLY A 562 44.82 9.40 3.31
C GLY A 562 44.32 10.84 3.22
N PHE A 563 43.02 11.00 3.03
CA PHE A 563 42.33 12.27 3.22
C PHE A 563 41.82 12.33 4.67
N LYS A 564 42.47 13.16 5.47
CA LYS A 564 41.88 13.66 6.72
C LYS A 564 40.65 14.48 6.33
N ALA A 565 39.46 14.02 6.71
CA ALA A 565 38.28 14.85 6.69
C ALA A 565 38.49 16.00 7.69
N GLY A 566 38.58 17.22 7.18
CA GLY A 566 38.48 18.43 7.98
C GLY A 566 37.09 18.56 8.61
N PRO A 567 36.91 19.44 9.61
CA PRO A 567 35.64 19.57 10.31
C PRO A 567 34.58 20.09 9.35
N VAL A 568 33.57 19.27 9.05
CA VAL A 568 32.37 19.72 8.34
C VAL A 568 31.48 20.38 9.40
N LYS A 569 31.29 21.70 9.23
CA LYS A 569 30.40 22.50 10.08
C LYS A 569 28.97 21.97 9.94
N GLY A 570 28.37 21.59 11.06
CA GLY A 570 26.97 21.17 11.13
C GLY A 570 26.01 22.31 10.74
N PHE A 571 24.87 21.93 10.15
CA PHE A 571 23.73 22.83 9.98
C PHE A 571 23.06 23.03 11.34
N GLN A 572 23.52 24.04 12.07
CA GLN A 572 22.76 24.63 13.16
C GLN A 572 21.82 25.68 12.57
N PHE A 573 20.54 25.69 12.99
CA PHE A 573 19.79 26.93 12.99
C PHE A 573 20.52 27.90 13.93
N SER A 574 21.21 28.87 13.34
CA SER A 574 21.82 29.99 14.04
C SER A 574 21.60 31.25 13.23
N PRO A 575 21.36 32.40 13.87
CA PRO A 575 21.19 33.68 13.19
C PRO A 575 22.47 33.99 12.40
N ILE A 576 22.34 34.22 11.08
CA ILE A 576 23.50 34.37 10.21
C ILE A 576 24.16 35.74 10.43
N GLY A 577 25.36 35.70 11.00
CA GLY A 577 26.37 36.76 10.94
C GLY A 577 27.27 36.62 9.71
N LYS A 578 27.71 37.77 9.18
CA LYS A 578 28.36 38.03 7.88
C LYS A 578 29.63 37.19 7.55
N GLY A 579 29.75 36.79 6.27
CA GLY A 579 30.96 36.30 5.57
C GLY A 579 30.70 36.10 4.06
N PRO A 580 31.69 36.20 3.13
CA PRO A 580 31.56 36.84 1.79
C PRO A 580 31.15 35.87 0.66
N GLY A 581 30.60 36.26 -0.50
CA GLY A 581 30.28 37.56 -1.07
C GLY A 581 30.12 37.48 -2.60
N SER A 582 28.95 37.05 -3.09
CA SER A 582 28.37 37.45 -4.40
C SER A 582 26.91 36.95 -4.59
N GLU A 583 26.56 35.75 -4.11
CA GLU A 583 25.15 35.25 -4.07
C GLU A 583 24.36 35.78 -2.87
N ILE A 584 25.08 36.21 -1.84
CA ILE A 584 24.54 36.73 -0.56
C ILE A 584 23.76 38.04 -0.78
N ASN A 585 23.99 38.78 -1.86
CA ASN A 585 23.45 40.14 -2.00
C ASN A 585 21.93 40.20 -2.20
N ASN A 586 21.33 39.25 -2.92
CA ASN A 586 19.88 39.27 -3.16
C ASN A 586 19.12 38.68 -1.97
N LEU A 587 19.61 37.58 -1.39
CA LEU A 587 19.03 36.98 -0.20
C LEU A 587 19.17 37.90 1.03
N ASP A 588 20.34 38.49 1.29
CA ASP A 588 20.51 39.49 2.37
C ASP A 588 19.65 40.73 2.15
N LYS A 589 19.39 41.10 0.89
CA LYS A 589 18.51 42.23 0.56
C LYS A 589 17.05 41.86 0.81
N SER A 590 16.60 40.68 0.42
CA SER A 590 15.27 40.16 0.76
C SER A 590 15.08 40.01 2.26
N ILE A 591 16.10 39.51 2.98
CA ILE A 591 16.13 39.43 4.45
C ILE A 591 16.04 40.82 5.09
N LYS A 592 16.88 41.78 4.68
CA LYS A 592 16.81 43.16 5.20
C LYS A 592 15.50 43.86 4.85
N GLU A 593 14.90 43.56 3.71
CA GLU A 593 13.59 44.07 3.33
C GLU A 593 12.48 43.46 4.20
N ALA A 594 12.54 42.15 4.49
CA ALA A 594 11.65 41.47 5.41
C ALA A 594 11.80 41.99 6.86
N GLU A 595 13.02 42.23 7.34
CA GLU A 595 13.28 42.84 8.65
C GLU A 595 12.69 44.25 8.80
N ASN A 596 12.55 44.99 7.69
CA ASN A 596 11.92 46.31 7.71
C ASN A 596 10.38 46.24 7.76
N ILE A 597 9.77 45.11 7.37
CA ILE A 597 8.34 44.84 7.58
C ILE A 597 8.05 44.72 9.08
N LEU A 598 8.92 44.04 9.84
CA LEU A 598 8.81 43.88 11.30
C LEU A 598 8.91 45.20 12.08
N LYS A 599 9.64 46.19 11.57
CA LYS A 599 9.85 47.49 12.25
C LYS A 599 8.66 48.44 12.18
N ARG A 600 7.60 48.07 11.45
CA ARG A 600 6.33 48.81 11.41
C ARG A 600 5.25 48.03 12.14
N LYS A 601 5.30 48.10 13.48
CA LYS A 601 4.06 48.14 14.28
C LYS A 601 3.43 49.52 14.12
#